data_AF-A0AAV5B2A3-F1
#
_entry.id   AF-A0AAV5B2A3-F1
#
_cell.length_a   1.000
_cell.length_b   1.000
_cell.length_c   1.000
_cell.angle_alpha   90.00
_cell.angle_beta   90.00
_cell.angle_gamma   90.00
#
_symmetry.space_group_name_H-M   'P 1'
#
loop_
_entity.id
_entity.type
_entity.pdbx_description
1 polymer ?
#
loop_
_entity_poly.entity_id
_entity_poly.type
_entity_poly.pdbx_seq_one_letter_code
_entity_poly.pdbx_strand_id
1 'polypeptide(L)'
;MAGTTSRRSTPSEAWAPYPPDPAWVRSRTRAPRAYGWVEADGAYAPELAAGGLWLFGDGGCGKTALVHAIRLWWDGSHVAVTEPDALTGVRWCGVRERSVYVLEDEMVDRLDQAGRSWRADFSAELAQYAEAPLLCVDDAGEAEPTKAAYKAWYRVLTARSEAGLPTVAASRSGLGDFCEAFARSRSVRPAQAGRLGELVRRSMVPRRVRGRADGPGGTQGAGKRELGVVPG
;
A
#
# COMPACT_ATOMS: atom_id res chain seq x y z
N MET A 1 -0.97 -30.13 -27.01
CA MET A 1 -0.09 -28.95 -26.83
C MET A 1 -0.98 -27.73 -26.62
N ALA A 2 -1.20 -27.33 -25.37
CA ALA A 2 -2.02 -26.18 -25.03
C ALA A 2 -1.09 -25.00 -24.73
N GLY A 3 -1.13 -23.99 -25.59
CA GLY A 3 -0.36 -22.76 -25.43
C GLY A 3 -1.06 -21.82 -24.45
N THR A 4 -0.38 -21.51 -23.34
CA THR A 4 -0.83 -20.52 -22.36
C THR A 4 -0.66 -19.12 -22.94
N THR A 5 -1.76 -18.47 -23.30
CA THR A 5 -1.76 -17.07 -23.76
C THR A 5 -1.58 -16.15 -22.55
N SER A 6 -0.38 -15.59 -22.40
CA SER A 6 -0.08 -14.48 -21.50
C SER A 6 -1.02 -13.31 -21.80
N ARG A 7 -1.87 -12.95 -20.83
CA ARG A 7 -2.59 -11.67 -20.85
C ARG A 7 -1.57 -10.57 -20.63
N ARG A 8 -1.10 -9.95 -21.72
CA ARG A 8 -0.42 -8.66 -21.65
C ARG A 8 -1.40 -7.65 -21.07
N SER A 9 -1.09 -7.13 -19.88
CA SER A 9 -1.65 -5.88 -19.40
C SER A 9 -1.36 -4.79 -20.44
N THR A 10 -2.41 -4.12 -20.89
CA THR A 10 -2.33 -2.95 -21.75
C THR A 10 -1.49 -1.85 -21.08
N PRO A 11 -0.78 -1.01 -21.86
CA PRO A 11 -0.12 0.17 -21.31
C PRO A 11 -1.15 1.01 -20.56
N SER A 12 -0.78 1.53 -19.38
CA SER A 12 -1.59 2.47 -18.61
C SER A 12 -2.14 3.56 -19.54
N GLU A 13 -3.46 3.67 -19.63
CA GLU A 13 -4.14 4.71 -20.40
C GLU A 13 -3.57 6.10 -20.08
N ALA A 14 -3.54 6.97 -21.08
CA ALA A 14 -3.22 8.37 -20.90
C ALA A 14 -4.21 9.00 -19.90
N TRP A 15 -3.67 9.63 -18.86
CA TRP A 15 -4.39 10.23 -17.74
C TRP A 15 -5.49 11.20 -18.19
N ALA A 16 -6.75 10.85 -17.95
CA ALA A 16 -7.87 11.77 -18.03
C ALA A 16 -8.07 12.46 -16.66
N PRO A 17 -8.16 13.80 -16.57
CA PRO A 17 -8.50 14.47 -15.33
C PRO A 17 -9.91 14.05 -14.89
N TYR A 18 -10.04 13.68 -13.61
CA TYR A 18 -11.36 13.38 -13.03
C TYR A 18 -12.28 14.60 -13.16
N PRO A 19 -13.59 14.38 -13.45
CA PRO A 19 -14.54 15.46 -13.66
C PRO A 19 -14.63 16.39 -12.44
N PRO A 20 -14.95 17.68 -12.67
CA PRO A 20 -14.92 18.70 -11.65
C PRO A 20 -16.08 18.50 -10.67
N ASP A 21 -15.73 18.46 -9.40
CA ASP A 21 -16.61 18.29 -8.24
C ASP A 21 -17.33 16.94 -8.13
N PRO A 22 -16.72 15.98 -7.45
CA PRO A 22 -17.46 14.82 -7.04
C PRO A 22 -17.73 14.92 -5.54
N ALA A 23 -19.01 14.88 -5.18
CA ALA A 23 -19.53 14.92 -3.82
C ALA A 23 -18.85 13.93 -2.83
N TRP A 24 -18.06 12.96 -3.31
CA TRP A 24 -17.23 12.08 -2.50
C TRP A 24 -16.06 12.80 -1.80
N VAL A 25 -15.51 13.89 -2.35
CA VAL A 25 -14.46 14.69 -1.71
C VAL A 25 -14.98 15.39 -0.44
N ARG A 26 -16.28 15.73 -0.41
CA ARG A 26 -16.93 16.35 0.75
C ARG A 26 -17.44 15.33 1.77
N SER A 27 -17.62 14.07 1.36
CA SER A 27 -17.97 12.99 2.29
C SER A 27 -16.68 12.36 2.81
N ARG A 28 -16.23 12.78 3.98
CA ARG A 28 -15.15 12.13 4.78
C ARG A 28 -15.42 10.64 5.13
N THR A 29 -16.37 9.98 4.47
CA THR A 29 -17.07 8.79 4.96
C THR A 29 -17.45 7.75 3.90
N ARG A 30 -16.98 7.84 2.65
CA ARG A 30 -17.30 6.78 1.67
C ARG A 30 -16.07 6.17 1.03
N ALA A 31 -15.42 5.29 1.80
CA ALA A 31 -14.88 4.07 1.22
C ALA A 31 -15.98 3.42 0.36
N PRO A 32 -15.67 2.89 -0.84
CA PRO A 32 -16.65 2.21 -1.70
C PRO A 32 -17.55 1.28 -0.88
N ARG A 33 -18.83 1.11 -1.23
CA ARG A 33 -19.79 0.28 -0.44
C ARG A 33 -19.27 -1.13 -0.11
N ALA A 34 -18.36 -1.70 -0.92
CA ALA A 34 -17.65 -2.95 -0.65
C ALA A 34 -16.76 -2.92 0.62
N TYR A 35 -16.33 -1.73 1.04
CA TYR A 35 -15.39 -1.46 2.13
C TYR A 35 -15.98 -0.58 3.23
N GLY A 36 -17.29 -0.27 3.18
CA GLY A 36 -17.98 0.59 4.16
C GLY A 36 -18.01 0.06 5.61
N TRP A 37 -17.40 -1.10 5.86
CA TRP A 37 -17.19 -1.66 7.20
C TRP A 37 -15.90 -1.15 7.86
N VAL A 38 -14.99 -0.55 7.09
CA VAL A 38 -13.67 -0.08 7.52
C VAL A 38 -13.64 1.44 7.45
N GLU A 39 -13.73 2.11 8.60
CA GLU A 39 -13.47 3.55 8.70
C GLU A 39 -11.98 3.75 8.91
N ALA A 40 -11.29 4.30 7.90
CA ALA A 40 -10.03 4.97 8.14
C ALA A 40 -10.36 6.37 8.67
N ASP A 41 -10.50 6.49 9.99
CA ASP A 41 -10.41 7.77 10.66
C ASP A 41 -8.93 8.03 11.03
N GLY A 42 -8.66 9.15 11.71
CA GLY A 42 -7.31 9.50 12.16
C GLY A 42 -6.69 8.50 13.15
N ALA A 43 -7.36 7.39 13.52
CA ALA A 43 -6.82 6.41 14.47
C ALA A 43 -5.52 5.75 14.00
N TYR A 44 -5.26 5.69 12.69
CA TYR A 44 -4.02 5.15 12.12
C TYR A 44 -2.95 6.22 11.85
N ALA A 45 -3.28 7.50 12.03
CA ALA A 45 -2.35 8.60 11.79
C ALA A 45 -1.08 8.53 12.67
N PRO A 46 -1.14 8.14 13.95
CA PRO A 46 0.07 7.98 14.76
C PRO A 46 1.04 6.93 14.20
N GLU A 47 0.54 5.80 13.72
CA GLU A 47 1.35 4.73 13.14
C GLU A 47 1.91 5.11 11.77
N LEU A 48 1.12 5.80 10.95
CA LEU A 48 1.62 6.37 9.69
C LEU A 48 2.74 7.38 9.97
N ALA A 49 2.59 8.24 10.97
CA ALA A 49 3.64 9.17 11.39
C ALA A 49 4.88 8.46 11.97
N ALA A 50 4.71 7.26 12.55
CA ALA A 50 5.79 6.44 13.08
C ALA A 50 6.54 5.61 12.02
N GLY A 51 6.18 5.74 10.74
CA GLY A 51 6.87 5.10 9.61
C GLY A 51 5.92 4.31 8.70
N GLY A 52 4.76 3.85 9.20
CA GLY A 52 3.85 3.04 8.40
C GLY A 52 3.18 1.90 9.15
N LEU A 53 2.48 1.03 8.42
CA LEU A 53 1.68 -0.07 8.95
C LEU A 53 1.93 -1.37 8.18
N TRP A 54 2.21 -2.46 8.90
CA TRP A 54 2.22 -3.82 8.36
C TRP A 54 0.96 -4.55 8.81
N LEU A 55 -0.02 -4.67 7.92
CA LEU A 55 -1.30 -5.34 8.15
C LEU A 55 -1.17 -6.82 7.82
N PHE A 56 -1.44 -7.68 8.81
CA PHE A 56 -1.35 -9.13 8.60
C PHE A 56 -2.53 -9.91 9.17
N GLY A 57 -2.78 -11.09 8.62
CA GLY A 57 -3.90 -11.95 8.97
C GLY A 57 -4.36 -12.82 7.81
N ASP A 58 -5.35 -13.67 8.07
CA ASP A 58 -5.81 -14.68 7.11
C ASP A 58 -6.45 -14.06 5.85
N GLY A 59 -6.58 -14.87 4.79
CA GLY A 59 -7.30 -14.49 3.58
C GLY A 59 -8.74 -14.05 3.90
N GLY A 60 -9.20 -12.97 3.26
CA GLY A 60 -10.57 -12.47 3.46
C GLY A 60 -10.82 -11.69 4.76
N CYS A 61 -9.81 -11.47 5.62
CA CYS A 61 -10.02 -10.72 6.87
C CYS A 61 -10.11 -9.19 6.70
N GLY A 62 -9.99 -8.66 5.48
CA GLY A 62 -10.16 -7.23 5.17
C GLY A 62 -8.87 -6.39 5.14
N LYS A 63 -7.69 -6.99 5.01
CA LYS A 63 -6.40 -6.26 4.91
C LYS A 63 -6.38 -5.29 3.73
N THR A 64 -6.62 -5.79 2.51
CA THR A 64 -6.74 -4.99 1.28
C THR A 64 -7.78 -3.89 1.43
N ALA A 65 -8.93 -4.20 2.04
CA ALA A 65 -9.97 -3.21 2.32
C ALA A 65 -9.46 -2.07 3.21
N LEU A 66 -8.70 -2.39 4.25
CA LEU A 66 -8.09 -1.39 5.15
C LEU A 66 -6.98 -0.60 4.47
N VAL A 67 -6.14 -1.22 3.63
CA VAL A 67 -5.17 -0.50 2.79
C VAL A 67 -5.87 0.54 1.93
N HIS A 68 -6.93 0.15 1.21
CA HIS A 68 -7.71 1.07 0.39
C HIS A 68 -8.41 2.16 1.21
N ALA A 69 -8.93 1.84 2.39
CA ALA A 69 -9.55 2.83 3.27
C ALA A 69 -8.53 3.89 3.70
N ILE A 70 -7.33 3.48 4.16
CA ILE A 70 -6.24 4.39 4.55
C ILE A 70 -5.81 5.24 3.36
N ARG A 71 -5.65 4.63 2.18
CA ARG A 71 -5.29 5.33 0.95
C ARG A 71 -6.30 6.41 0.57
N LEU A 72 -7.59 6.08 0.60
CA LEU A 72 -8.65 7.03 0.27
C LEU A 72 -8.73 8.17 1.29
N TRP A 73 -8.54 7.86 2.58
CA TRP A 73 -8.44 8.88 3.62
C TRP A 73 -7.25 9.81 3.39
N TRP A 74 -6.08 9.27 3.05
CA TRP A 74 -4.87 10.04 2.75
C TRP A 74 -5.10 10.97 1.56
N ASP A 75 -5.53 10.43 0.41
CA ASP A 75 -5.76 11.21 -0.81
C ASP A 75 -6.83 12.29 -0.57
N GLY A 76 -7.90 11.96 0.17
CA GLY A 76 -8.96 12.91 0.54
C GLY A 76 -8.50 14.01 1.49
N SER A 77 -7.55 13.72 2.38
CA SER A 77 -6.98 14.69 3.33
C SER A 77 -6.00 15.65 2.67
N HIS A 78 -5.47 15.30 1.49
CA HIS A 78 -4.49 16.10 0.74
C HIS A 78 -5.10 16.74 -0.51
N VAL A 79 -6.41 16.96 -0.55
CA VAL A 79 -7.07 17.68 -1.65
C VAL A 79 -6.80 19.18 -1.53
N ALA A 80 -6.23 19.76 -2.58
CA ALA A 80 -6.15 21.20 -2.78
C ALA A 80 -7.26 21.64 -3.74
N VAL A 81 -8.03 22.64 -3.33
CA VAL A 81 -8.99 23.32 -4.20
C VAL A 81 -8.25 24.44 -4.92
N THR A 82 -8.27 24.43 -6.24
CA THR A 82 -7.71 25.53 -7.03
C THR A 82 -8.64 26.74 -6.99
N GLU A 83 -8.10 27.90 -7.31
CA GLU A 83 -8.95 29.04 -7.65
C GLU A 83 -9.89 28.67 -8.81
N PRO A 84 -11.12 29.22 -8.83
CA PRO A 84 -12.05 29.01 -9.94
C PRO A 84 -11.41 29.50 -11.23
N ASP A 85 -11.47 28.65 -12.26
CA ASP A 85 -11.04 29.01 -13.60
C ASP A 85 -11.85 30.24 -14.07
N ALA A 86 -11.17 31.30 -14.48
CA ALA A 86 -11.79 32.60 -14.76
C ALA A 86 -12.72 32.59 -15.99
N LEU A 87 -12.59 31.60 -16.88
CA LEU A 87 -13.36 31.49 -18.13
C LEU A 87 -14.59 30.58 -17.96
N THR A 88 -14.46 29.52 -17.18
CA THR A 88 -15.49 28.48 -17.02
C THR A 88 -16.20 28.56 -15.66
N GLY A 89 -15.64 29.29 -14.69
CA GLY A 89 -16.11 29.35 -13.31
C GLY A 89 -15.90 28.04 -12.52
N VAL A 90 -15.26 27.04 -13.14
CA VAL A 90 -15.09 25.70 -12.57
C VAL A 90 -13.93 25.70 -11.59
N ARG A 91 -14.15 25.17 -10.38
CA ARG A 91 -13.06 24.87 -9.43
C ARG A 91 -12.57 23.46 -9.65
N TRP A 92 -11.26 23.30 -9.76
CA TRP A 92 -10.62 22.00 -9.79
C TRP A 92 -10.23 21.60 -8.37
N CYS A 93 -10.54 20.37 -8.01
CA CYS A 93 -10.05 19.75 -6.79
C CYS A 93 -8.99 18.73 -7.20
N GLY A 94 -7.73 19.02 -6.92
CA GLY A 94 -6.61 18.11 -7.18
C GLY A 94 -6.08 17.51 -5.89
N VAL A 95 -5.60 16.27 -5.92
CA VAL A 95 -4.86 15.70 -4.79
C VAL A 95 -3.43 16.23 -4.86
N ARG A 96 -3.00 17.01 -3.85
CA ARG A 96 -1.67 17.63 -3.78
C ARG A 96 -0.57 16.60 -3.56
N GLU A 97 -0.85 15.58 -2.75
CA GLU A 97 0.10 14.53 -2.36
C GLU A 97 -0.55 13.16 -2.60
N ARG A 98 -0.44 12.67 -3.84
CA ARG A 98 -1.06 11.40 -4.24
C ARG A 98 -0.33 10.22 -3.62
N SER A 99 -1.11 9.31 -3.04
CA SER A 99 -0.62 7.97 -2.70
C SER A 99 -0.30 7.14 -3.95
N VAL A 100 0.59 6.16 -3.78
CA VAL A 100 0.85 5.10 -4.75
C VAL A 100 0.32 3.78 -4.20
N TYR A 101 -0.39 3.02 -5.02
CA TYR A 101 -0.84 1.67 -4.73
C TYR A 101 -0.19 0.71 -5.72
N VAL A 102 0.37 -0.39 -5.23
CA VAL A 102 1.03 -1.40 -6.06
C VAL A 102 0.88 -2.78 -5.44
N LEU A 103 0.86 -3.83 -6.26
CA LEU A 103 1.06 -5.19 -5.79
C LEU A 103 2.55 -5.45 -5.58
N GLU A 104 2.93 -6.28 -4.61
CA GLU A 104 4.35 -6.59 -4.36
C GLU A 104 5.04 -7.11 -5.64
N ASP A 105 4.43 -8.08 -6.32
CA ASP A 105 4.99 -8.72 -7.52
C ASP A 105 5.21 -7.70 -8.66
N GLU A 106 4.24 -6.82 -8.90
CA GLU A 106 4.34 -5.75 -9.88
C GLU A 106 5.50 -4.79 -9.58
N MET A 107 5.65 -4.37 -8.33
CA MET A 107 6.76 -3.51 -7.90
C MET A 107 8.11 -4.21 -8.09
N VAL A 108 8.20 -5.47 -7.67
CA VAL A 108 9.42 -6.28 -7.78
C VAL A 108 9.82 -6.47 -9.24
N ASP A 109 8.87 -6.84 -10.10
CA ASP A 109 9.10 -7.08 -11.51
C ASP A 109 9.54 -5.80 -12.23
N ARG A 110 8.90 -4.66 -11.98
CA ARG A 110 9.30 -3.37 -12.57
C ARG A 110 10.70 -2.97 -12.16
N LEU A 111 11.04 -3.06 -10.87
CA LEU A 111 12.36 -2.69 -10.37
C LEU A 111 13.46 -3.65 -10.84
N ASP A 112 13.17 -4.95 -10.93
CA ASP A 112 14.11 -5.93 -11.46
C ASP A 112 14.32 -5.74 -12.98
N GLN A 113 13.25 -5.48 -13.73
CA GLN A 113 13.33 -5.17 -15.15
C GLN A 113 14.14 -3.89 -15.40
N ALA A 114 13.87 -2.83 -14.64
CA ALA A 114 14.61 -1.57 -14.74
C ALA A 114 16.09 -1.76 -14.38
N GLY A 115 16.40 -2.59 -13.37
CA GLY A 115 17.77 -2.89 -12.97
C GLY A 115 18.57 -3.76 -13.96
N ARG A 116 17.88 -4.49 -14.86
CA ARG A 116 18.49 -5.33 -15.90
C ARG A 116 18.62 -4.63 -17.25
N SER A 117 17.83 -3.58 -17.48
CA SER A 117 17.80 -2.86 -18.74
C SER A 117 18.80 -1.71 -18.73
N TRP A 118 19.67 -1.65 -19.74
CA TRP A 118 20.55 -0.51 -19.95
C TRP A 118 19.82 0.74 -20.47
N ARG A 119 18.58 0.57 -20.97
CA ARG A 119 17.73 1.66 -21.49
C ARG A 119 16.77 2.22 -20.45
N ALA A 120 16.52 1.50 -19.36
CA ALA A 120 15.58 1.94 -18.35
C ALA A 120 16.32 2.80 -17.32
N ASP A 121 15.67 3.89 -16.91
CA ASP A 121 16.15 4.67 -15.78
C ASP A 121 15.68 4.01 -14.48
N PHE A 122 16.57 3.21 -13.88
CA PHE A 122 16.31 2.57 -12.60
C PHE A 122 16.00 3.58 -11.49
N SER A 123 16.64 4.76 -11.51
CA SER A 123 16.42 5.79 -10.49
C SER A 123 15.02 6.37 -10.62
N ALA A 124 14.57 6.66 -11.85
CA ALA A 124 13.21 7.13 -12.09
C ALA A 124 12.15 6.08 -11.72
N GLU A 125 12.40 4.80 -11.99
CA GLU A 125 11.48 3.73 -11.59
C GLU A 125 11.45 3.55 -10.07
N LEU A 126 12.60 3.62 -9.39
CA LEU A 126 12.66 3.58 -7.93
C LEU A 126 11.95 4.78 -7.29
N ALA A 127 12.11 5.98 -7.85
CA ALA A 127 11.51 7.20 -7.33
C ALA A 127 9.98 7.12 -7.22
N GLN A 128 9.30 6.41 -8.14
CA GLN A 128 7.85 6.19 -8.09
C GLN A 128 7.39 5.56 -6.76
N TYR A 129 8.20 4.69 -6.17
CA TYR A 129 7.88 4.02 -4.90
C TYR A 129 8.58 4.68 -3.71
N ALA A 130 9.82 5.15 -3.90
CA ALA A 130 10.65 5.73 -2.84
C ALA A 130 10.15 7.11 -2.41
N GLU A 131 9.65 7.92 -3.35
CA GLU A 131 9.26 9.33 -3.10
C GLU A 131 7.75 9.51 -2.93
N ALA A 132 6.96 8.44 -3.09
CA ALA A 132 5.52 8.51 -2.91
C ALA A 132 5.16 9.01 -1.49
N PRO A 133 4.34 10.08 -1.34
CA PRO A 133 3.91 10.58 -0.03
C PRO A 133 3.31 9.50 0.88
N LEU A 134 2.56 8.57 0.29
CA LEU A 134 2.13 7.32 0.92
C LEU A 134 2.30 6.18 -0.07
N LEU A 135 2.99 5.12 0.32
CA LEU A 135 3.10 3.88 -0.47
C LEU A 135 2.21 2.80 0.15
N CYS A 136 1.28 2.28 -0.64
CA CYS A 136 0.43 1.14 -0.30
C CYS A 136 0.89 -0.07 -1.12
N VAL A 137 1.36 -1.12 -0.44
CA VAL A 137 1.77 -2.38 -1.06
C VAL A 137 0.79 -3.47 -0.63
N ASP A 138 0.09 -4.07 -1.59
CA ASP A 138 -0.76 -5.23 -1.30
C ASP A 138 -0.04 -6.53 -1.64
N ASP A 139 -0.53 -7.64 -1.08
CA ASP A 139 0.00 -8.99 -1.29
C ASP A 139 1.50 -9.14 -0.95
N ALA A 140 1.98 -8.38 0.04
CA ALA A 140 3.37 -8.46 0.50
C ALA A 140 3.71 -9.85 1.07
N GLY A 141 4.75 -10.49 0.55
CA GLY A 141 5.18 -11.82 0.94
C GLY A 141 4.28 -12.95 0.44
N GLU A 142 3.38 -12.67 -0.50
CA GLU A 142 2.57 -13.70 -1.17
C GLU A 142 3.38 -14.47 -2.22
N ALA A 143 4.26 -13.76 -2.94
CA ALA A 143 5.16 -14.34 -3.91
C ALA A 143 6.38 -15.00 -3.24
N GLU A 144 7.11 -15.82 -4.01
CA GLU A 144 8.32 -16.45 -3.49
C GLU A 144 9.39 -15.40 -3.10
N PRO A 145 10.06 -15.57 -1.94
CA PRO A 145 11.11 -14.66 -1.46
C PRO A 145 12.40 -14.76 -2.31
N THR A 146 12.40 -14.07 -3.45
CA THR A 146 13.55 -14.02 -4.38
C THR A 146 14.57 -12.94 -4.02
N LYS A 147 15.76 -13.02 -4.64
CA LYS A 147 16.78 -11.96 -4.52
C LYS A 147 16.31 -10.62 -5.10
N ALA A 148 15.44 -10.64 -6.12
CA ALA A 148 14.84 -9.44 -6.69
C ALA A 148 13.88 -8.80 -5.69
N ALA A 149 12.99 -9.59 -5.10
CA ALA A 149 12.06 -9.13 -4.06
C ALA A 149 12.79 -8.51 -2.87
N TYR A 150 13.84 -9.18 -2.37
CA TYR A 150 14.69 -8.62 -1.32
C TYR A 150 15.26 -7.26 -1.71
N LYS A 151 15.84 -7.14 -2.91
CA LYS A 151 16.47 -5.88 -3.36
C LYS A 151 15.46 -4.75 -3.50
N ALA A 152 14.27 -5.05 -4.03
CA ALA A 152 13.19 -4.08 -4.18
C ALA A 152 12.77 -3.53 -2.82
N TRP A 153 12.34 -4.41 -1.89
CA TRP A 153 11.96 -4.02 -0.53
C TRP A 153 13.06 -3.26 0.20
N TYR A 154 14.30 -3.78 0.17
CA TYR A 154 15.41 -3.15 0.87
C TYR A 154 15.65 -1.72 0.35
N ARG A 155 15.65 -1.52 -0.97
CA ARG A 155 15.89 -0.19 -1.58
C ARG A 155 14.75 0.77 -1.29
N VAL A 156 13.51 0.36 -1.51
CA VAL A 156 12.32 1.18 -1.29
C VAL A 156 12.23 1.58 0.19
N LEU A 157 12.29 0.63 1.12
CA LEU A 157 12.15 0.93 2.54
C LEU A 157 13.31 1.74 3.11
N THR A 158 14.53 1.58 2.58
CA THR A 158 15.68 2.38 3.02
C THR A 158 15.43 3.84 2.67
N ALA A 159 15.15 4.13 1.39
CA ALA A 159 14.92 5.49 0.92
C ALA A 159 13.71 6.13 1.64
N ARG A 160 12.62 5.39 1.83
CA ARG A 160 11.43 5.86 2.54
C ARG A 160 11.70 6.12 4.01
N SER A 161 12.45 5.24 4.68
CA SER A 161 12.84 5.42 6.08
C SER A 161 13.73 6.65 6.27
N GLU A 162 14.64 6.93 5.35
CA GLU A 162 15.51 8.11 5.38
C GLU A 162 14.72 9.40 5.13
N ALA A 163 13.71 9.35 4.26
CA ALA A 163 12.83 10.48 3.95
C ALA A 163 11.65 10.66 4.94
N GLY A 164 11.47 9.75 5.89
CA GLY A 164 10.33 9.77 6.82
C GLY A 164 8.97 9.52 6.16
N LEU A 165 8.93 8.78 5.05
CA LEU A 165 7.72 8.56 4.25
C LEU A 165 6.98 7.28 4.65
N PRO A 166 5.65 7.35 4.90
CA PRO A 166 4.87 6.24 5.44
C PRO A 166 4.62 5.10 4.45
N THR A 167 4.76 3.84 4.87
CA THR A 167 4.41 2.67 4.03
C THR A 167 3.32 1.83 4.66
N VAL A 168 2.28 1.48 3.92
CA VAL A 168 1.24 0.54 4.36
C VAL A 168 1.35 -0.73 3.54
N ALA A 169 1.62 -1.86 4.18
CA ALA A 169 1.71 -3.16 3.54
C ALA A 169 0.59 -4.09 4.03
N ALA A 170 -0.06 -4.82 3.13
CA ALA A 170 -0.94 -5.93 3.47
C ALA A 170 -0.27 -7.25 3.13
N SER A 171 -0.29 -8.19 4.08
CA SER A 171 0.38 -9.48 3.96
C SER A 171 -0.45 -10.59 4.61
N ARG A 172 -0.33 -11.84 4.15
CA ARG A 172 -0.86 -12.97 4.92
C ARG A 172 -0.07 -13.21 6.20
N SER A 173 1.22 -12.95 6.19
CA SER A 173 2.14 -13.32 7.25
C SER A 173 2.56 -12.12 8.09
N GLY A 174 2.91 -12.39 9.35
CA GLY A 174 3.45 -11.36 10.22
C GLY A 174 4.85 -10.93 9.76
N LEU A 175 5.32 -9.80 10.30
CA LEU A 175 6.65 -9.28 9.99
C LEU A 175 7.77 -10.31 10.22
N GLY A 176 7.70 -11.06 11.32
CA GLY A 176 8.68 -12.11 11.64
C GLY A 176 8.77 -13.18 10.55
N ASP A 177 7.63 -13.73 10.16
CA ASP A 177 7.51 -14.76 9.12
C ASP A 177 7.97 -14.25 7.75
N PHE A 178 7.60 -13.01 7.41
CA PHE A 178 8.02 -12.35 6.17
C PHE A 178 9.55 -12.26 6.07
N CYS A 179 10.23 -11.81 7.13
CA CYS A 179 11.68 -11.71 7.13
C CYS A 179 12.35 -13.09 7.17
N GLU A 180 11.76 -14.04 7.89
CA GLU A 180 12.26 -15.40 7.96
C GLU A 180 12.18 -16.11 6.60
N ALA A 181 11.16 -15.82 5.79
CA ALA A 181 11.02 -16.35 4.44
C ALA A 181 12.25 -16.03 3.57
N PHE A 182 12.79 -14.80 3.64
CA PHE A 182 14.02 -14.44 2.93
C PHE A 182 15.27 -15.14 3.47
N ALA A 183 15.35 -15.38 4.78
CA ALA A 183 16.45 -16.13 5.37
C ALA A 183 16.44 -17.61 4.93
N ARG A 184 15.25 -18.22 4.88
CA ARG A 184 15.05 -19.62 4.48
C ARG A 184 15.21 -19.86 2.98
N SER A 185 14.88 -18.88 2.14
CA SER A 185 14.90 -19.05 0.68
C SER A 185 16.29 -19.29 0.10
N ARG A 186 17.35 -18.99 0.86
CA ARG A 186 18.75 -19.00 0.41
C ARG A 186 19.05 -18.06 -0.77
N SER A 187 18.08 -17.26 -1.21
CA SER A 187 18.27 -16.24 -2.25
C SER A 187 19.15 -15.09 -1.78
N VAL A 188 19.20 -14.88 -0.45
CA VAL A 188 20.06 -13.90 0.23
C VAL A 188 20.68 -14.52 1.47
N ARG A 189 21.80 -13.95 1.94
CA ARG A 189 22.45 -14.41 3.17
C ARG A 189 21.57 -14.10 4.39
N PRO A 190 21.58 -14.93 5.46
CA PRO A 190 20.82 -14.64 6.68
C PRO A 190 21.08 -13.24 7.26
N ALA A 191 22.32 -12.77 7.24
CA ALA A 191 22.68 -11.41 7.67
C ALA A 191 22.02 -10.30 6.81
N GLN A 192 21.74 -10.55 5.53
CA GLN A 192 21.00 -9.62 4.67
C GLN A 192 19.52 -9.62 5.04
N ALA A 193 18.92 -10.80 5.22
CA ALA A 193 17.54 -10.93 5.68
C ALA A 193 17.31 -10.23 7.03
N GLY A 194 18.27 -10.35 7.97
CA GLY A 194 18.25 -9.65 9.25
C GLY A 194 18.18 -8.13 9.11
N ARG A 195 18.96 -7.54 8.18
CA ARG A 195 18.91 -6.09 7.90
C ARG A 195 17.57 -5.64 7.33
N LEU A 196 16.96 -6.45 6.44
CA LEU A 196 15.62 -6.15 5.95
C LEU A 196 14.61 -6.17 7.10
N GLY A 197 14.71 -7.11 8.04
CA GLY A 197 13.83 -7.15 9.20
C GLY A 197 13.99 -5.97 10.16
N GLU A 198 15.21 -5.50 10.39
CA GLU A 198 15.44 -4.26 11.14
C GLU A 198 14.83 -3.05 10.44
N LEU A 199 14.98 -2.98 9.12
CA LEU A 199 14.45 -1.89 8.32
C LEU A 199 12.92 -1.87 8.35
N VAL A 200 12.27 -3.01 8.12
CA VAL A 200 10.81 -3.08 8.15
C VAL A 200 10.26 -2.75 9.54
N ARG A 201 10.93 -3.14 10.64
CA ARG A 201 10.53 -2.72 12.01
C ARG A 201 10.60 -1.21 12.22
N ARG A 202 11.54 -0.52 11.58
CA ARG A 202 11.66 0.95 11.66
C ARG A 202 10.64 1.64 10.74
N SER A 203 10.36 1.03 9.60
CA SER A 203 9.47 1.60 8.58
C SER A 203 8.01 1.22 8.77
N MET A 204 7.65 0.26 9.62
CA MET A 204 6.26 -0.19 9.75
C MET A 204 5.93 -0.71 11.14
N VAL A 205 4.74 -0.37 11.62
CA VAL A 205 4.15 -0.88 12.85
C VAL A 205 3.28 -2.11 12.53
N PRO A 206 3.54 -3.29 13.12
CA PRO A 206 2.75 -4.48 12.86
C PRO A 206 1.36 -4.38 13.48
N ARG A 207 0.32 -4.70 12.71
CA ARG A 207 -1.08 -4.75 13.16
C ARG A 207 -1.78 -5.99 12.59
N ARG A 208 -2.33 -6.82 13.49
CA ARG A 208 -3.17 -7.94 13.07
C ARG A 208 -4.57 -7.44 12.72
N VAL A 209 -4.99 -7.67 11.48
CA VAL A 209 -6.34 -7.37 11.04
C VAL A 209 -7.27 -8.50 11.50
N ARG A 210 -8.33 -8.14 12.21
CA ARG A 210 -9.38 -9.06 12.65
C ARG A 210 -10.56 -8.96 11.68
N GLY A 211 -10.97 -10.09 11.13
CA GLY A 211 -12.14 -10.15 10.25
C GLY A 211 -13.44 -10.29 11.03
N ARG A 212 -14.49 -9.61 10.54
CA ARG A 212 -15.85 -10.11 10.64
C ARG A 212 -16.06 -11.07 9.46
N ALA A 213 -16.16 -12.36 9.73
CA ALA A 213 -16.52 -13.36 8.72
C ALA A 213 -18.05 -13.40 8.51
N ASP A 214 -18.68 -12.27 8.25
CA ASP A 214 -20.10 -12.28 7.86
C ASP A 214 -20.21 -11.60 6.50
N GLY A 215 -20.58 -12.40 5.50
CA GLY A 215 -21.14 -11.88 4.27
C GLY A 215 -22.38 -11.00 4.52
N PRO A 216 -22.95 -10.40 3.48
CA PRO A 216 -24.15 -9.58 3.62
C PRO A 216 -25.33 -10.46 4.05
N GLY A 217 -25.53 -10.63 5.37
CA GLY A 217 -26.59 -11.47 5.92
C GLY A 217 -26.65 -11.58 7.46
N GLY A 218 -25.59 -11.23 8.20
CA GLY A 218 -25.60 -11.33 9.66
C GLY A 218 -26.04 -10.04 10.36
N THR A 219 -27.32 -9.92 10.74
CA THR A 219 -27.75 -8.96 11.77
C THR A 219 -27.33 -9.48 13.14
N GLN A 220 -26.34 -8.85 13.78
CA GLN A 220 -26.24 -8.80 15.24
C GLN A 220 -25.21 -7.75 15.70
N GLY A 221 -25.65 -6.92 16.65
CA GLY A 221 -24.81 -6.28 17.66
C GLY A 221 -23.96 -5.08 17.22
N ALA A 222 -24.46 -3.87 17.47
CA ALA A 222 -23.63 -2.68 17.66
C ALA A 222 -22.80 -2.83 18.96
N GLY A 223 -21.77 -3.67 18.92
CA GLY A 223 -20.75 -3.75 19.97
C GLY A 223 -19.63 -2.76 19.68
N LYS A 224 -19.24 -1.96 20.69
CA LYS A 224 -18.08 -1.06 20.65
C LYS A 224 -16.89 -1.72 19.96
N ARG A 225 -16.41 -1.07 18.89
CA ARG A 225 -15.28 -1.51 18.07
C ARG A 225 -13.99 -0.98 18.70
N GLU A 226 -13.40 -1.75 19.61
CA GLU A 226 -12.05 -1.44 20.09
C GLU A 226 -11.02 -2.09 19.17
N LEU A 227 -10.25 -1.26 18.46
CA LEU A 227 -8.99 -1.63 17.83
C LEU A 227 -7.99 -1.96 18.94
N GLY A 228 -8.00 -3.22 19.40
CA GLY A 228 -7.07 -3.69 20.42
C GLY A 228 -5.62 -3.58 19.93
N VAL A 229 -4.84 -2.72 20.58
CA VAL A 229 -3.38 -2.78 20.61
C VAL A 229 -3.00 -4.11 21.26
N VAL A 230 -2.22 -4.94 20.57
CA VAL A 230 -1.59 -6.11 21.20
C VAL A 230 -0.17 -5.68 21.56
N PRO A 231 0.18 -5.59 22.86
CA PRO A 231 1.58 -5.46 23.24
C PRO A 231 2.28 -6.80 23.00
N GLY A 232 3.39 -6.76 22.27
CA GLY A 232 4.27 -7.88 21.99
C GLY A 232 5.47 -7.43 21.20
#